data_AF-A0A1I0MDM3-F1
#
_entry.id   AF-A0A1I0MDM3-F1
#
_cell.length_a   1.000
_cell.length_b   1.000
_cell.length_c   1.000
_cell.angle_alpha   90.00
_cell.angle_beta   90.00
_cell.angle_gamma   90.00
#
_symmetry.space_group_name_H-M   'P 1'
#
loop_
_entity.id
_entity.type
_entity.pdbx_description
1 polymer ?
#
loop_
_entity_poly.entity_id
_entity_poly.type
_entity_poly.pdbx_seq_one_letter_code
_entity_poly.pdbx_strand_id
1 'polypeptide(L)'
;MVGNQNPFRVPEGYFDGLTEQVMRSLPERRQRAKSVWMRPVFYVAASVCALLICGAAYLFLSGVGQQDSLQAQVPAMQESSDVSFDEAADYMMLDNQDIYACLAGF
;
A
#
# COMPACT_ATOMS: atom_id res chain seq x y z
N MET A 1 -9.30 -18.85 59.03
CA MET A 1 -8.76 -19.54 57.84
C MET A 1 -9.88 -19.64 56.81
N VAL A 2 -10.03 -18.63 55.97
CA VAL A 2 -10.93 -18.66 54.79
C VAL A 2 -9.99 -18.63 53.59
N GLY A 3 -9.99 -19.71 52.80
CA GLY A 3 -9.08 -19.79 51.65
C GLY A 3 -8.75 -21.20 51.17
N ASN A 4 -9.69 -22.15 51.19
CA ASN A 4 -9.39 -23.47 50.61
C ASN A 4 -10.57 -24.14 49.89
N GLN A 5 -11.58 -23.37 49.48
CA GLN A 5 -12.62 -23.91 48.60
C GLN A 5 -12.55 -23.13 47.30
N ASN A 6 -12.00 -23.77 46.26
CA ASN A 6 -11.95 -23.20 44.91
C ASN A 6 -13.40 -23.03 44.41
N PRO A 7 -13.92 -21.79 44.28
CA PRO A 7 -15.30 -21.57 43.86
C PRO A 7 -15.50 -21.83 42.36
N PHE A 8 -14.43 -22.01 41.61
CA PHE A 8 -14.45 -22.29 40.19
C PHE A 8 -14.28 -23.80 39.96
N ARG A 9 -15.36 -24.55 40.16
CA ARG A 9 -15.44 -25.97 39.77
C ARG A 9 -16.41 -26.10 38.59
N VAL A 10 -15.92 -26.63 37.48
CA VAL A 10 -16.78 -26.94 36.33
C VAL A 10 -17.63 -28.18 36.63
N PRO A 11 -18.87 -28.24 36.13
CA PRO A 11 -19.65 -29.48 36.13
C PRO A 11 -18.93 -30.60 35.38
N GLU A 12 -19.16 -31.84 35.80
CA GLU A 12 -18.69 -33.02 35.09
C GLU A 12 -19.23 -33.00 33.65
N GLY A 13 -18.36 -33.17 32.65
CA GLY A 13 -18.74 -33.12 31.24
C GLY A 13 -18.93 -31.73 30.62
N TYR A 14 -18.62 -30.63 31.33
CA TYR A 14 -18.74 -29.27 30.77
C TYR A 14 -17.93 -29.06 29.48
N PHE A 15 -16.77 -29.70 29.39
CA PHE A 15 -15.91 -29.63 28.20
C PHE A 15 -16.22 -30.72 27.17
N ASP A 16 -17.20 -31.58 27.44
CA ASP A 16 -17.60 -32.63 26.50
C ASP A 16 -18.33 -31.98 25.30
N GLY A 17 -17.86 -32.26 24.09
CA GLY A 17 -18.38 -31.64 22.87
C GLY A 17 -18.00 -30.16 22.63
N LEU A 18 -17.18 -29.52 23.48
CA LEU A 18 -16.76 -28.11 23.27
C LEU A 18 -16.10 -27.92 21.89
N THR A 19 -15.23 -28.84 21.49
CA THR A 19 -14.54 -28.79 20.20
C THR A 19 -15.54 -28.80 19.05
N GLU A 20 -16.57 -29.65 19.11
CA GLU A 20 -17.60 -29.73 18.07
C GLU A 20 -18.44 -28.44 18.03
N GLN A 21 -18.79 -27.89 19.19
CA GLN A 21 -19.50 -26.62 19.29
C GLN A 21 -18.68 -25.45 18.72
N VAL A 22 -17.38 -25.40 19.00
CA VAL A 22 -16.47 -24.38 18.45
C VAL A 22 -16.36 -24.53 16.94
N MET A 23 -16.14 -25.74 16.42
CA MET A 23 -16.05 -25.98 14.98
C MET A 23 -17.34 -25.64 14.24
N ARG A 24 -18.51 -25.95 14.83
CA ARG A 24 -19.82 -25.59 14.27
C ARG A 24 -20.09 -24.08 14.29
N SER A 25 -19.49 -23.36 15.23
CA SER A 25 -19.64 -21.90 15.37
C SER A 25 -18.69 -21.12 14.45
N LEU A 26 -17.72 -21.79 13.81
CA LEU A 26 -16.87 -21.15 12.83
C LEU A 26 -17.70 -20.87 11.56
N PRO A 27 -17.75 -19.61 11.09
CA PRO A 27 -18.37 -19.32 9.81
C PRO A 27 -17.62 -20.12 8.74
N GLU A 28 -18.35 -20.76 7.82
CA GLU A 28 -17.75 -21.34 6.62
C GLU A 28 -16.83 -20.28 6.04
N ARG A 29 -15.53 -20.61 5.93
CA ARG A 29 -14.51 -19.72 5.40
C ARG A 29 -14.74 -19.58 3.89
N ARG A 30 -15.88 -19.02 3.49
CA ARG A 30 -16.07 -18.36 2.22
C ARG A 30 -15.09 -17.20 2.25
N GLN A 31 -13.87 -17.48 1.82
CA GLN A 31 -13.07 -16.51 1.13
C GLN A 31 -13.94 -16.06 -0.04
N ARG A 32 -14.80 -15.07 0.20
CA ARG A 32 -15.36 -14.27 -0.87
C ARG A 32 -14.12 -13.62 -1.45
N ALA A 33 -13.55 -14.26 -2.47
CA ALA A 33 -12.61 -13.64 -3.35
C ALA A 33 -13.28 -12.33 -3.75
N LYS A 34 -12.82 -11.22 -3.16
CA LYS A 34 -13.31 -9.90 -3.55
C LYS A 34 -12.99 -9.84 -5.04
N SER A 35 -14.01 -9.79 -5.87
CA SER A 35 -13.87 -9.83 -7.32
C SER A 35 -12.91 -8.73 -7.75
N VAL A 36 -11.67 -9.11 -8.07
CA VAL A 36 -10.61 -8.21 -8.53
C VAL A 36 -10.91 -7.73 -9.96
N TRP A 37 -11.95 -8.29 -10.59
CA TRP A 37 -12.31 -8.05 -11.99
C TRP A 37 -12.87 -6.63 -12.26
N MET A 38 -13.28 -5.89 -11.22
CA MET A 38 -13.68 -4.49 -11.39
C MET A 38 -12.49 -3.53 -11.47
N ARG A 39 -11.29 -3.94 -11.01
CA ARG A 39 -10.10 -3.08 -11.01
C ARG A 39 -9.70 -2.53 -12.39
N PRO A 40 -9.66 -3.32 -13.49
CA PRO A 40 -9.23 -2.79 -14.79
C PRO A 40 -10.21 -1.75 -15.36
N VAL A 41 -11.51 -1.84 -15.06
CA VAL A 41 -12.53 -0.91 -15.60
C VAL A 41 -12.37 0.50 -15.01
N PHE A 42 -11.98 0.61 -13.73
CA PHE A 42 -11.73 1.90 -13.09
C PHE A 42 -10.53 2.64 -13.69
N TYR A 43 -9.47 1.93 -14.13
CA TYR A 43 -8.32 2.56 -14.76
C TYR A 43 -8.65 3.18 -16.12
N VAL A 44 -9.46 2.48 -16.93
CA VAL A 44 -9.92 2.99 -18.24
C VAL A 44 -10.83 4.21 -18.06
N ALA A 45 -11.74 4.19 -17.09
CA ALA A 45 -12.58 5.35 -16.80
C ALA A 45 -11.75 6.56 -16.34
N ALA A 46 -10.76 6.34 -15.46
CA ALA A 46 -9.88 7.40 -14.97
C ALA A 46 -9.03 8.04 -16.07
N SER A 47 -8.50 7.25 -17.02
CA SER A 47 -7.70 7.79 -18.13
C SER A 47 -8.53 8.66 -19.08
N VAL A 48 -9.77 8.27 -19.38
CA VAL A 48 -10.70 9.06 -20.19
C VAL A 48 -11.05 10.38 -19.48
N CYS A 49 -11.35 10.33 -18.18
CA CYS A 49 -11.62 11.54 -17.41
C CYS A 49 -10.40 12.49 -17.40
N ALA A 50 -9.19 11.97 -17.22
CA ALA A 50 -7.98 12.79 -17.25
C ALA A 50 -7.79 13.50 -18.60
N LEU A 51 -7.98 12.80 -19.72
CA LEU A 51 -7.90 13.39 -21.06
C LEU A 51 -8.96 14.47 -21.30
N LEU A 52 -10.19 14.26 -20.84
CA LEU A 52 -11.27 15.23 -20.95
C LEU A 52 -10.99 16.49 -20.11
N ILE A 53 -10.51 16.31 -18.88
CA ILE A 53 -10.18 17.43 -17.99
C ILE A 53 -8.98 18.22 -18.54
N CYS A 54 -7.92 17.55 -18.98
CA CYS A 54 -6.76 18.19 -19.59
C CYS A 54 -7.15 18.91 -20.90
N GLY A 55 -7.94 18.28 -21.76
CA GLY A 55 -8.41 18.88 -23.01
C GLY A 55 -9.32 20.10 -22.76
N ALA A 56 -10.24 20.02 -21.81
CA ALA A 56 -11.09 21.14 -21.43
C ALA A 56 -10.28 22.30 -20.81
N ALA A 57 -9.33 21.98 -19.92
CA ALA A 57 -8.43 22.98 -19.33
C ALA A 57 -7.55 23.66 -20.40
N TYR A 58 -7.05 22.89 -21.38
CA TYR A 58 -6.30 23.43 -22.50
C TYR A 58 -7.16 24.41 -23.31
N LEU A 59 -8.37 24.04 -23.72
CA LEU A 59 -9.26 24.95 -24.46
C LEU A 59 -9.63 26.20 -23.65
N PHE A 60 -9.79 26.08 -22.33
CA PHE A 60 -10.11 27.20 -21.45
C PHE A 60 -8.92 28.14 -21.26
N LEU A 61 -7.70 27.61 -21.17
CA LEU A 61 -6.47 28.37 -20.99
C LEU A 61 -5.95 28.96 -22.32
N SER A 62 -6.10 28.25 -23.44
CA SER A 62 -5.76 28.76 -24.79
C SER A 62 -6.67 29.92 -25.23
N GLY A 63 -7.86 30.05 -24.66
CA GLY A 63 -8.70 31.25 -24.81
C GLY A 63 -8.17 32.46 -24.02
N VAL A 64 -7.27 32.26 -23.07
CA VAL A 64 -6.73 33.26 -22.14
C VAL A 64 -5.21 33.41 -22.26
N GLY A 65 -4.71 33.58 -23.48
CA GLY A 65 -3.34 34.09 -23.69
C GLY A 65 -2.51 33.26 -24.65
N GLN A 66 -2.47 33.73 -25.90
CA GLN A 66 -1.43 33.38 -26.85
C GLN A 66 -0.22 34.32 -26.61
N GLN A 67 0.69 33.93 -25.71
CA GLN A 67 2.11 34.28 -25.82
C GLN A 67 2.96 33.12 -25.28
N ASP A 68 2.94 32.01 -26.01
CA ASP A 68 3.99 30.99 -25.89
C ASP A 68 5.19 31.44 -26.73
N SER A 69 6.20 31.99 -26.06
CA SER A 69 7.55 32.03 -26.61
C SER A 69 8.12 30.62 -26.54
N LEU A 70 8.07 29.93 -27.67
CA LEU A 70 8.73 28.64 -27.89
C LEU A 70 10.22 28.75 -27.56
N GLN A 71 10.64 28.25 -26.39
CA GLN A 71 11.96 27.66 -26.24
C GLN A 71 11.78 26.14 -26.24
N ALA A 72 12.32 25.54 -27.29
CA ALA A 72 12.36 24.10 -27.47
C ALA A 72 13.06 23.44 -26.27
N GLN A 73 12.32 22.70 -25.45
CA GLN A 73 12.90 21.72 -24.55
C GLN A 73 12.59 20.32 -25.11
N VAL A 74 13.63 19.75 -25.70
CA VAL A 74 13.73 18.39 -26.26
C VAL A 74 13.09 17.36 -25.32
N PRO A 75 12.37 16.34 -25.83
CA PRO A 75 11.97 15.20 -25.00
C PRO A 75 13.22 14.41 -24.64
N ALA A 76 13.87 14.77 -23.52
CA ALA A 76 14.91 13.97 -22.93
C ALA A 76 14.27 13.03 -21.90
N MET A 77 13.76 11.90 -22.38
CA MET A 77 13.91 10.68 -21.59
C MET A 77 15.30 10.14 -21.93
N GLN A 78 16.11 10.02 -20.87
CA GLN A 78 17.44 9.42 -20.79
C GLN A 78 18.67 10.27 -21.13
N GLU A 79 19.70 10.02 -20.31
CA GLU A 79 21.09 10.44 -20.41
C GLU A 79 21.54 11.71 -19.65
N SER A 80 20.99 11.95 -18.45
CA SER A 80 21.76 12.59 -17.37
C SER A 80 21.53 11.94 -16.00
N SER A 81 20.91 10.77 -16.00
CA SER A 81 20.56 10.05 -14.77
C SER A 81 21.73 9.24 -14.22
N ASP A 82 22.75 8.91 -15.02
CA ASP A 82 23.89 8.13 -14.52
C ASP A 82 24.74 8.94 -13.55
N VAL A 83 25.09 10.20 -13.85
CA VAL A 83 25.84 11.05 -12.91
C VAL A 83 25.02 11.36 -11.65
N SER A 84 23.71 11.60 -11.78
CA SER A 84 22.83 11.89 -10.64
C SER A 84 22.48 10.66 -9.80
N PHE A 85 22.48 9.46 -10.39
CA PHE A 85 22.20 8.21 -9.69
C PHE A 85 23.46 7.59 -9.11
N ASP A 86 24.61 7.68 -9.79
CA ASP A 86 25.91 7.24 -9.28
C ASP A 86 26.31 8.08 -8.06
N GLU A 87 26.09 9.40 -8.12
CA GLU A 87 26.29 10.27 -6.95
C GLU A 87 25.28 9.99 -5.83
N ALA A 88 24.01 9.74 -6.14
CA ALA A 88 23.03 9.31 -5.14
C ALA A 88 23.37 7.92 -4.56
N ALA A 89 23.96 7.03 -5.35
CA ALA A 89 24.40 5.70 -4.93
C ALA A 89 25.62 5.81 -4.01
N ASP A 90 26.59 6.67 -4.32
CA ASP A 90 27.75 6.96 -3.47
C ASP A 90 27.33 7.47 -2.09
N TYR A 91 26.29 8.31 -2.00
CA TYR A 91 25.72 8.75 -0.72
C TYR A 91 24.88 7.69 0.00
N MET A 92 24.42 6.65 -0.72
CA MET A 92 23.63 5.55 -0.18
C MET A 92 24.46 4.28 0.09
N MET A 93 25.76 4.28 -0.19
CA MET A 93 26.67 3.17 0.14
C MET A 93 26.80 3.03 1.66
N LEU A 94 25.90 2.25 2.24
CA LEU A 94 25.85 1.97 3.67
C LEU A 94 26.71 0.73 3.95
N ASP A 95 27.83 0.91 4.64
CA ASP A 95 28.75 -0.19 4.92
C ASP A 95 28.18 -1.12 6.00
N ASN A 96 28.62 -2.38 6.01
CA ASN A 96 28.20 -3.33 7.04
C ASN A 96 28.48 -2.79 8.46
N GLN A 97 29.52 -1.98 8.62
CA GLN A 97 29.87 -1.33 9.89
C GLN A 97 28.81 -0.31 10.34
N ASP A 98 28.21 0.44 9.41
CA ASP A 98 27.14 1.41 9.71
C ASP A 98 25.89 0.69 10.22
N ILE A 99 25.57 -0.48 9.65
CA ILE A 99 24.49 -1.35 10.14
C ILE A 99 24.75 -1.77 11.60
N TYR A 100 25.99 -2.18 11.94
CA TYR A 100 26.34 -2.56 13.31
C TYR A 100 26.36 -1.37 14.27
N ALA A 101 26.78 -0.19 13.82
CA ALA A 101 26.76 1.02 14.64
C ALA A 101 25.32 1.42 15.03
N CYS A 102 24.34 1.27 14.13
CA CYS A 102 22.92 1.48 14.44
C CYS A 102 22.37 0.48 15.47
N LEU A 103 22.87 -0.75 15.47
CA LEU A 103 22.42 -1.82 16.37
C LEU A 103 23.13 -1.78 17.74
N ALA A 104 24.39 -1.34 17.78
CA ALA A 104 25.18 -1.23 19.00
C ALA A 104 24.91 0.06 19.80
N GLY A 105 24.14 0.99 19.24
CA GLY A 105 23.73 2.25 19.87
C GLY A 105 22.47 2.17 20.73
N PHE A 106 21.94 0.97 20.99
CA PHE A 106 20.84 0.70 21.93
C PHE A 106 21.28 -0.23 23.06
#